data_AF-A0A075HNA3-F1
#
_entry.id   AF-A0A075HNA3-F1
#
_cell.length_a   1.000
_cell.length_b   1.000
_cell.length_c   1.000
_cell.angle_alpha   90.00
_cell.angle_beta   90.00
_cell.angle_gamma   90.00
#
_symmetry.space_group_name_H-M   'P 1'
#
loop_
_entity.id
_entity.type
_entity.pdbx_description
1 polymer ?
#
loop_
_entity_poly.entity_id
_entity_poly.type
_entity_poly.pdbx_seq_one_letter_code
_entity_poly.pdbx_strand_id
1 'polypeptide(L)'
;MGNTLNYFTAVCKYPHYVLNKRFLLHPISSIDTVSKIMKGNTSLLESIRNLTNDKMDNIKNNYNDIKNNVELHQHLEEGYGELDNYVNNTDLDMLRYSNKTPSGRLGRDTQSNAGHFLYLIIRSLKPDTVVETGVASGESSTFMLQAMEDNKKGKLFSIDLPPSVNQNQRKIIFPKDKSSGWIIPENLKDRWELHEGDSGDLLLPCCKN
;
A
#
# COMPACT_ATOMS: atom_id res chain seq x y z
N MET A 1 -8.46 -19.08 -24.23
CA MET A 1 -8.42 -17.61 -24.29
C MET A 1 -8.96 -17.08 -22.96
N GLY A 2 -8.08 -16.64 -22.07
CA GLY A 2 -8.42 -16.31 -20.69
C GLY A 2 -9.13 -14.96 -20.58
N ASN A 3 -10.37 -15.00 -20.13
CA ASN A 3 -11.21 -13.82 -19.94
C ASN A 3 -10.55 -12.94 -18.87
N THR A 4 -9.90 -11.85 -19.29
CA THR A 4 -9.19 -10.95 -18.37
C THR A 4 -10.26 -10.07 -17.72
N LEU A 5 -10.75 -10.49 -16.55
CA LEU A 5 -11.68 -9.69 -15.77
C LEU A 5 -10.97 -8.36 -15.45
N ASN A 6 -11.46 -7.24 -16.00
CA ASN A 6 -10.94 -5.94 -15.63
C ASN A 6 -11.26 -5.73 -14.12
N TYR A 7 -10.40 -4.98 -13.42
CA TYR A 7 -10.52 -4.73 -11.97
C TYR A 7 -11.94 -4.31 -11.57
N PHE A 8 -12.58 -3.49 -12.41
CA PHE A 8 -13.95 -3.03 -12.24
C PHE A 8 -14.98 -4.17 -12.24
N THR A 9 -14.84 -5.16 -13.12
CA THR A 9 -15.73 -6.31 -13.21
C THR A 9 -15.55 -7.25 -12.01
N ALA A 10 -14.32 -7.37 -11.47
CA ALA A 10 -14.08 -8.10 -10.23
C ALA A 10 -14.78 -7.43 -9.03
N VAL A 11 -14.68 -6.10 -8.95
CA VAL A 11 -15.34 -5.26 -7.94
C VAL A 11 -16.88 -5.38 -8.02
N CYS A 12 -17.47 -5.32 -9.21
CA CYS A 12 -18.92 -5.48 -9.39
C CYS A 12 -19.41 -6.89 -9.07
N LYS A 13 -18.60 -7.92 -9.33
CA LYS A 13 -18.96 -9.32 -9.08
C LYS A 13 -18.86 -9.69 -7.61
N TYR A 14 -18.00 -9.02 -6.85
CA TYR A 14 -17.77 -9.29 -5.44
C TYR A 14 -17.81 -7.98 -4.60
N PRO A 15 -18.99 -7.34 -4.50
CA PRO A 15 -19.12 -6.02 -3.87
C PRO A 15 -18.79 -6.00 -2.37
N HIS A 16 -18.74 -7.17 -1.71
CA HIS A 16 -18.33 -7.31 -0.31
C HIS A 16 -16.85 -6.99 -0.06
N TYR A 17 -16.00 -6.98 -1.08
CA TYR A 17 -14.62 -6.50 -0.98
C TYR A 17 -14.50 -4.98 -1.00
N VAL A 18 -15.58 -4.25 -1.35
CA VAL A 18 -15.45 -2.86 -1.83
C VAL A 18 -15.98 -1.82 -0.85
N LEU A 19 -16.95 -2.13 0.01
CA LEU A 19 -17.44 -1.16 0.99
C LEU A 19 -17.93 -1.84 2.28
N ASN A 20 -17.00 -1.99 3.22
CA ASN A 20 -17.33 -2.13 4.64
C ASN A 20 -16.76 -0.89 5.35
N LYS A 21 -17.43 -0.36 6.38
CA LYS A 21 -16.97 0.79 7.19
C LYS A 21 -15.57 0.60 7.82
N ARG A 22 -14.98 -0.58 7.69
CA ARG A 22 -13.69 -1.01 8.25
C ARG A 22 -12.63 -1.39 7.19
N PHE A 23 -12.90 -1.20 5.90
CA PHE A 23 -11.98 -1.61 4.83
C PHE A 23 -11.61 -0.42 3.93
N LEU A 24 -10.31 -0.18 3.74
CA LEU A 24 -9.76 0.81 2.83
C LEU A 24 -9.04 0.08 1.69
N LEU A 25 -9.50 0.26 0.45
CA LEU A 25 -8.81 -0.23 -0.74
C LEU A 25 -7.78 0.78 -1.24
N HIS A 26 -6.64 0.30 -1.75
CA HIS A 26 -5.51 1.13 -2.17
C HIS A 26 -5.93 2.26 -3.16
N PRO A 27 -5.61 3.53 -2.83
CA PRO A 27 -6.26 4.72 -3.36
C PRO A 27 -6.09 5.00 -4.86
N ILE A 28 -5.08 4.52 -5.58
CA ILE A 28 -5.02 4.83 -7.04
C ILE A 28 -6.17 4.15 -7.79
N SER A 29 -6.41 2.87 -7.49
CA SER A 29 -7.55 2.17 -8.06
C SER A 29 -8.86 2.65 -7.45
N SER A 30 -8.88 3.05 -6.17
CA SER A 30 -10.10 3.47 -5.47
C SER A 30 -10.52 4.90 -5.82
N ILE A 31 -9.63 5.89 -5.76
CA ILE A 31 -9.93 7.31 -5.97
C ILE A 31 -10.28 7.58 -7.44
N ASP A 32 -9.51 7.04 -8.39
CA ASP A 32 -9.83 7.23 -9.81
C ASP A 32 -11.13 6.51 -10.19
N THR A 33 -11.36 5.30 -9.65
CA THR A 33 -12.63 4.58 -9.82
C THR A 33 -13.79 5.31 -9.15
N VAL A 34 -13.62 5.81 -7.93
CA VAL A 34 -14.65 6.55 -7.17
C VAL A 34 -14.94 7.91 -7.83
N SER A 35 -13.91 8.62 -8.30
CA SER A 35 -14.05 9.89 -9.04
C SER A 35 -14.83 9.69 -10.33
N LYS A 36 -14.50 8.64 -11.11
CA LYS A 36 -15.22 8.26 -12.32
C LYS A 36 -16.67 7.81 -12.06
N ILE A 37 -16.93 7.10 -10.96
CA ILE A 37 -18.28 6.68 -10.55
C ILE A 37 -19.11 7.88 -10.07
N MET A 38 -18.51 8.79 -9.30
CA MET A 38 -19.23 9.90 -8.63
C MET A 38 -19.43 11.14 -9.50
N LYS A 39 -18.87 11.19 -10.73
CA LYS A 39 -18.90 12.36 -11.63
C LYS A 39 -18.42 13.67 -10.97
N GLY A 40 -17.65 13.58 -9.89
CA GLY A 40 -17.20 14.72 -9.09
C GLY A 40 -15.68 14.75 -8.99
N ASN A 41 -15.06 15.84 -9.44
CA ASN A 41 -13.64 16.13 -9.24
C ASN A 41 -13.38 16.50 -7.77
N THR A 42 -13.48 15.53 -6.87
CA THR A 42 -13.24 15.73 -5.43
C THR A 42 -11.74 15.68 -5.18
N SER A 43 -11.14 16.72 -4.59
CA SER A 43 -9.71 16.74 -4.30
C SER A 43 -9.32 15.71 -3.23
N LEU A 44 -8.03 15.39 -3.09
CA LEU A 44 -7.54 14.47 -2.05
C LEU A 44 -8.00 14.91 -0.66
N LEU A 45 -7.78 16.18 -0.30
CA LEU A 45 -8.12 16.68 1.05
C LEU A 45 -9.64 16.66 1.29
N GLU A 46 -10.41 16.98 0.26
CA GLU A 46 -11.87 16.94 0.34
C GLU A 46 -12.40 15.50 0.47
N SER A 47 -11.74 14.55 -0.18
CA SER A 47 -12.03 13.12 -0.02
C SER A 47 -11.74 12.63 1.40
N ILE A 48 -10.61 13.03 1.98
CA ILE A 48 -10.29 12.71 3.39
C ILE A 48 -11.31 13.35 4.33
N ARG A 49 -11.68 14.61 4.11
CA ARG A 49 -12.71 15.30 4.91
C ARG A 49 -14.03 14.54 4.89
N ASN A 50 -14.48 14.11 3.71
CA ASN A 50 -15.73 13.37 3.56
C ASN A 50 -15.69 11.98 4.19
N LEU A 51 -14.53 11.29 4.15
CA LEU A 51 -14.38 9.95 4.71
C LEU A 51 -14.24 9.94 6.24
N THR A 52 -13.66 10.99 6.81
CA THR A 52 -13.24 11.02 8.23
C THR A 52 -14.03 12.00 9.09
N ASN A 53 -14.73 12.96 8.47
CA ASN A 53 -15.33 14.13 9.13
C ASN A 53 -14.33 14.99 9.94
N ASP A 54 -13.02 14.88 9.65
CA ASP A 54 -12.00 15.70 10.29
C ASP A 54 -12.03 17.15 9.77
N LYS A 55 -11.51 18.09 10.56
CA LYS A 55 -11.46 19.50 10.19
C LYS A 55 -10.47 19.71 9.05
N MET A 56 -10.85 20.54 8.08
CA MET A 56 -9.99 20.83 6.92
C MET A 56 -8.61 21.37 7.32
N ASP A 57 -8.53 22.16 8.39
CA ASP A 57 -7.24 22.68 8.88
C ASP A 57 -6.34 21.57 9.43
N ASN A 58 -6.90 20.58 10.14
CA ASN A 58 -6.14 19.41 10.58
C ASN A 58 -5.61 18.61 9.38
N ILE A 59 -6.47 18.39 8.37
CA ILE A 59 -6.11 17.65 7.15
C ILE A 59 -5.00 18.38 6.38
N LYS A 60 -5.07 19.70 6.26
CA LYS A 60 -4.02 20.52 5.62
C LYS A 60 -2.71 20.47 6.39
N ASN A 61 -2.75 20.54 7.72
CA ASN A 61 -1.56 20.42 8.55
C ASN A 61 -0.91 19.04 8.38
N ASN A 62 -1.68 17.96 8.51
CA ASN A 62 -1.20 16.61 8.27
C ASN A 62 -0.64 16.44 6.85
N TYR A 63 -1.26 17.05 5.83
CA TYR A 63 -0.76 17.00 4.47
C TYR A 63 0.60 17.70 4.34
N ASN A 64 0.78 18.84 5.01
CA ASN A 64 2.06 19.53 5.03
C ASN A 64 3.12 18.73 5.80
N ASP A 65 2.76 18.05 6.90
CA ASP A 65 3.68 17.19 7.66
C ASP A 65 4.30 16.13 6.74
N ILE A 66 3.46 15.36 6.02
CA ILE A 66 3.96 14.29 5.14
C ILE A 66 4.62 14.83 3.86
N LYS A 67 4.09 15.91 3.27
CA LYS A 67 4.68 16.51 2.08
C LYS A 67 6.09 17.03 2.34
N ASN A 68 6.33 17.56 3.53
CA ASN A 68 7.62 18.15 3.92
C ASN A 68 8.53 17.15 4.69
N ASN A 69 8.13 15.89 4.82
CA ASN A 69 8.96 14.86 5.45
C ASN A 69 10.05 14.39 4.48
N VAL A 70 11.12 15.20 4.35
CA VAL A 70 12.24 14.97 3.43
C VAL A 70 12.93 13.64 3.71
N GLU A 71 13.10 13.28 4.98
CA GLU A 71 13.76 12.03 5.38
C GLU A 71 13.00 10.80 4.86
N LEU A 72 11.67 10.77 5.02
CA LEU A 72 10.84 9.67 4.52
C LEU A 72 10.90 9.56 2.99
N HIS A 73 10.78 10.68 2.28
CA HIS A 73 10.80 10.68 0.81
C HIS A 73 12.16 10.24 0.27
N GLN A 74 13.25 10.75 0.87
CA GLN A 74 14.60 10.34 0.49
C GLN A 74 14.83 8.84 0.76
N HIS A 75 14.41 8.32 1.90
CA HIS A 75 14.51 6.89 2.22
C HIS A 75 13.77 6.02 1.19
N LEU A 76 12.55 6.43 0.81
CA LEU A 76 11.79 5.72 -0.23
C LEU A 76 12.51 5.79 -1.59
N GLU A 77 13.02 6.96 -1.99
CA GLU A 77 13.78 7.14 -3.23
C GLU A 77 15.03 6.26 -3.28
N GLU A 78 15.80 6.20 -2.19
CA GLU A 78 16.99 5.34 -2.06
C GLU A 78 16.62 3.85 -2.16
N GLY A 79 15.57 3.43 -1.45
CA GLY A 79 15.06 2.05 -1.53
C GLY A 79 14.62 1.68 -2.95
N TYR A 80 13.94 2.58 -3.67
CA TYR A 80 13.58 2.32 -5.06
C TYR A 80 14.79 2.36 -6.00
N GLY A 81 15.79 3.19 -5.73
CA GLY A 81 17.08 3.16 -6.44
C GLY A 81 17.79 1.80 -6.30
N GLU A 82 17.74 1.18 -5.12
CA GLU A 82 18.25 -0.19 -4.91
C GLU A 82 17.48 -1.22 -5.76
N LEU A 83 16.15 -1.09 -5.84
CA LEU A 83 15.31 -1.97 -6.66
C LEU A 83 15.61 -1.82 -8.15
N ASP A 84 15.69 -0.59 -8.65
CA ASP A 84 15.95 -0.29 -10.05
C ASP A 84 17.34 -0.80 -10.47
N ASN A 85 18.35 -0.59 -9.62
CA ASN A 85 19.69 -1.14 -9.83
C ASN A 85 19.66 -2.68 -9.88
N TYR A 86 18.92 -3.33 -8.98
CA TYR A 86 18.78 -4.78 -9.00
C TYR A 86 18.10 -5.28 -10.28
N VAL A 87 16.99 -4.66 -10.68
CA VAL A 87 16.23 -4.98 -11.89
C VAL A 87 17.09 -4.82 -13.15
N ASN A 88 17.83 -3.72 -13.28
CA ASN A 88 18.63 -3.41 -14.45
C ASN A 88 19.87 -4.32 -14.60
N ASN A 89 20.38 -4.85 -13.49
CA ASN A 89 21.57 -5.73 -13.47
C ASN A 89 21.21 -7.22 -13.37
N THR A 90 19.93 -7.58 -13.39
CA THR A 90 19.45 -8.97 -13.32
C THR A 90 18.83 -9.38 -14.66
N ASP A 91 19.20 -10.55 -15.18
CA ASP A 91 18.53 -11.15 -16.34
C ASP A 91 17.11 -11.61 -15.96
N LEU A 92 16.12 -10.76 -16.24
CA LEU A 92 14.72 -11.00 -15.91
C LEU A 92 14.01 -11.94 -16.91
N ASP A 93 14.61 -12.24 -18.07
CA ASP A 93 14.04 -13.13 -19.08
C ASP A 93 13.95 -14.58 -18.57
N MET A 94 14.86 -14.98 -17.68
CA MET A 94 14.83 -16.29 -17.01
C MET A 94 13.75 -16.44 -15.93
N LEU A 95 13.12 -15.34 -15.50
CA LEU A 95 12.28 -15.33 -14.29
C LEU A 95 10.77 -15.47 -14.57
N ARG A 96 10.35 -15.65 -15.83
CA ARG A 96 8.93 -15.79 -16.27
C ARG A 96 7.97 -14.86 -15.52
N TYR A 97 8.35 -13.59 -15.37
CA TYR A 97 7.44 -12.60 -14.85
C TYR A 97 6.25 -12.45 -15.81
N SER A 98 5.07 -12.24 -15.23
CA SER A 98 4.00 -11.66 -16.02
C SER A 98 4.48 -10.28 -16.48
N ASN A 99 4.37 -9.95 -17.78
CA ASN A 99 4.49 -8.56 -18.27
C ASN A 99 3.53 -7.58 -17.56
N LYS A 100 2.64 -8.09 -16.69
CA LYS A 100 2.01 -7.33 -15.61
C LYS A 100 2.97 -7.28 -14.42
N THR A 101 3.91 -6.34 -14.50
CA THR A 101 4.71 -5.72 -13.42
C THR A 101 4.61 -6.38 -12.02
N PRO A 102 5.71 -6.88 -11.44
CA PRO A 102 5.73 -7.60 -10.15
C PRO A 102 5.19 -6.82 -8.94
N SER A 103 5.03 -5.50 -9.05
CA SER A 103 4.40 -4.65 -8.02
C SER A 103 3.70 -3.44 -8.63
N GLY A 104 3.36 -3.47 -9.92
CA GLY A 104 2.76 -2.30 -10.60
C GLY A 104 3.73 -1.15 -10.94
N ARG A 105 5.04 -1.27 -10.65
CA ARG A 105 5.96 -0.12 -10.60
C ARG A 105 7.16 -0.08 -11.54
N LEU A 106 7.45 -1.10 -12.34
CA LEU A 106 8.53 -0.99 -13.35
C LEU A 106 8.22 0.20 -14.29
N GLY A 107 9.04 1.25 -14.21
CA GLY A 107 8.87 2.49 -14.97
C GLY A 107 7.77 3.44 -14.47
N ARG A 108 7.44 3.44 -13.17
CA ARG A 108 6.53 4.44 -12.56
C ARG A 108 7.16 5.15 -11.36
N ASP A 109 6.98 6.47 -11.32
CA ASP A 109 7.35 7.33 -10.19
C ASP A 109 6.66 6.90 -8.88
N THR A 110 7.16 7.41 -7.74
CA THR A 110 6.56 7.21 -6.42
C THR A 110 5.07 7.54 -6.41
N GLN A 111 4.27 6.73 -5.73
CA GLN A 111 2.82 6.92 -5.67
C GLN A 111 2.45 7.96 -4.62
N SER A 112 3.01 9.17 -4.73
CA SER A 112 2.87 10.24 -3.72
C SER A 112 1.41 10.45 -3.29
N ASN A 113 0.47 10.52 -4.23
CA ASN A 113 -0.95 10.70 -3.91
C ASN A 113 -1.58 9.50 -3.17
N ALA A 114 -1.11 8.29 -3.42
CA ALA A 114 -1.61 7.09 -2.75
C ALA A 114 -1.09 6.99 -1.31
N GLY A 115 0.22 7.19 -1.15
CA GLY A 115 0.87 7.27 0.15
C GLY A 115 0.29 8.38 1.01
N HIS A 116 0.13 9.59 0.45
CA HIS A 116 -0.50 10.72 1.15
C HIS A 116 -1.94 10.41 1.57
N PHE A 117 -2.74 9.73 0.73
CA PHE A 117 -4.08 9.32 1.14
C PHE A 117 -4.06 8.39 2.36
N LEU A 118 -3.22 7.34 2.33
CA LEU A 118 -3.09 6.38 3.42
C LEU A 118 -2.58 7.04 4.71
N TYR A 119 -1.61 7.95 4.58
CA TYR A 119 -1.12 8.75 5.69
C TYR A 119 -2.23 9.61 6.30
N LEU A 120 -2.92 10.40 5.47
CA LEU A 120 -3.96 11.33 5.92
C LEU A 120 -5.14 10.64 6.58
N ILE A 121 -5.60 9.51 6.02
CA ILE A 121 -6.75 8.80 6.58
C ILE A 121 -6.42 8.20 7.95
N ILE A 122 -5.20 7.72 8.17
CA ILE A 122 -4.74 7.22 9.48
C ILE A 122 -4.53 8.36 10.46
N ARG A 123 -3.95 9.50 10.04
CA ARG A 123 -3.83 10.71 10.89
C ARG A 123 -5.19 11.20 11.40
N SER A 124 -6.21 11.18 10.54
CA SER A 124 -7.55 11.64 10.89
C SER A 124 -8.34 10.61 11.71
N LEU A 125 -8.31 9.33 11.35
CA LEU A 125 -9.09 8.28 12.06
C LEU A 125 -8.43 7.78 13.34
N LYS A 126 -7.10 7.88 13.44
CA LYS A 126 -6.28 7.42 14.59
C LYS A 126 -6.61 5.98 15.03
N PRO A 127 -6.60 5.01 14.10
CA PRO A 127 -6.94 3.63 14.42
C PRO A 127 -5.95 3.02 15.42
N ASP A 128 -6.46 2.14 16.29
CA ASP A 128 -5.61 1.30 17.16
C ASP A 128 -4.91 0.18 16.37
N THR A 129 -5.52 -0.25 15.27
CA THR A 129 -5.05 -1.38 14.46
C THR A 129 -5.38 -1.17 13.00
N VAL A 130 -4.43 -1.46 12.11
CA VAL A 130 -4.64 -1.57 10.67
C VAL A 130 -4.16 -2.93 10.21
N VAL A 131 -4.93 -3.55 9.30
CA VAL A 131 -4.55 -4.82 8.66
C VAL A 131 -4.33 -4.57 7.17
N GLU A 132 -3.17 -4.97 6.67
CA GLU A 132 -2.76 -4.88 5.27
C GLU A 132 -2.59 -6.28 4.68
N THR A 133 -3.03 -6.47 3.44
CA THR A 133 -2.78 -7.70 2.68
C THR A 133 -2.07 -7.35 1.38
N GLY A 134 -0.87 -7.90 1.17
CA GLY A 134 0.03 -7.53 0.08
C GLY A 134 0.85 -6.30 0.43
N VAL A 135 2.10 -6.52 0.83
CA VAL A 135 3.05 -5.49 1.28
C VAL A 135 3.97 -5.09 0.13
N ALA A 136 4.38 -6.06 -0.67
CA ALA A 136 5.42 -5.88 -1.68
C ALA A 136 6.65 -5.18 -1.06
N SER A 137 7.17 -4.12 -1.67
CA SER A 137 8.34 -3.41 -1.14
C SER A 137 8.06 -2.65 0.16
N GLY A 138 6.79 -2.35 0.48
CA GLY A 138 6.40 -1.67 1.71
C GLY A 138 6.11 -0.17 1.62
N GLU A 139 5.99 0.44 0.44
CA GLU A 139 5.67 1.89 0.34
C GLU A 139 4.36 2.26 1.03
N SER A 140 3.28 1.51 0.81
CA SER A 140 2.01 1.75 1.49
C SER A 140 2.17 1.60 3.01
N SER A 141 2.81 0.52 3.45
CA SER A 141 3.13 0.25 4.85
C SER A 141 3.92 1.39 5.49
N THR A 142 4.93 1.93 4.80
CA THR A 142 5.74 3.07 5.26
C THR A 142 4.89 4.32 5.53
N PHE A 143 4.00 4.71 4.61
CA PHE A 143 3.10 5.85 4.84
C PHE A 143 2.11 5.59 5.98
N MET A 144 1.60 4.36 6.10
CA MET A 144 0.69 4.00 7.19
C MET A 144 1.38 4.04 8.56
N LEU A 145 2.58 3.48 8.65
CA LEU A 145 3.40 3.47 9.87
C LEU A 145 3.86 4.87 10.26
N GLN A 146 4.26 5.71 9.29
CA GLN A 146 4.60 7.11 9.58
C GLN A 146 3.41 7.86 10.18
N ALA A 147 2.20 7.66 9.66
CA ALA A 147 1.00 8.27 10.23
C ALA A 147 0.69 7.78 11.65
N MET A 148 0.94 6.49 11.94
CA MET A 148 0.80 5.93 13.28
C MET A 148 1.85 6.48 14.25
N GLU A 149 3.09 6.64 13.79
CA GLU A 149 4.18 7.23 14.58
C GLU A 149 3.88 8.69 14.93
N ASP A 150 3.46 9.49 13.95
CA ASP A 150 3.09 10.89 14.18
C ASP A 150 1.87 11.01 15.10
N ASN A 151 0.97 10.02 15.08
CA ASN A 151 -0.17 9.92 15.99
C ASN A 151 0.22 9.43 17.38
N LYS A 152 1.41 8.84 17.52
CA LYS A 152 1.86 8.06 18.69
C LYS A 152 0.86 6.96 19.05
N LYS A 153 0.21 6.39 18.05
CA LYS A 153 -0.92 5.46 18.22
C LYS A 153 -1.04 4.52 17.03
N GLY A 154 -1.32 3.26 17.33
CA GLY A 154 -1.68 2.24 16.36
C GLY A 154 -0.58 1.22 16.13
N LYS A 155 -0.98 0.09 15.56
CA LYS A 155 -0.11 -0.98 15.08
C LYS A 155 -0.58 -1.45 13.70
N LEU A 156 0.35 -1.72 12.80
CA LEU A 156 0.09 -2.28 11.48
C LEU A 156 0.41 -3.78 11.48
N PHE A 157 -0.57 -4.60 11.17
CA PHE A 157 -0.39 -6.02 10.90
C PHE A 157 -0.48 -6.23 9.40
N SER A 158 0.58 -6.73 8.80
CA SER A 158 0.63 -7.02 7.38
C SER A 158 0.66 -8.52 7.13
N ILE A 159 -0.01 -8.96 6.08
CA ILE A 159 0.03 -10.33 5.58
C ILE A 159 0.51 -10.28 4.14
N ASP A 160 1.56 -11.02 3.82
CA ASP A 160 2.02 -11.16 2.44
C ASP A 160 2.49 -12.59 2.16
N LEU A 161 2.48 -12.98 0.89
CA LEU A 161 3.00 -14.28 0.51
C LEU A 161 4.51 -14.32 0.74
N PRO A 162 5.06 -15.42 1.28
CA PRO A 162 6.50 -15.56 1.37
C PRO A 162 7.11 -15.48 -0.03
N PRO A 163 8.36 -15.00 -0.17
CA PRO A 163 9.09 -15.00 -1.44
C PRO A 163 9.23 -16.45 -1.94
N SER A 164 8.26 -16.90 -2.73
CA SER A 164 8.10 -18.29 -3.13
C SER A 164 8.05 -18.39 -4.65
N VAL A 165 8.94 -19.26 -5.16
CA VAL A 165 8.96 -19.67 -6.57
C VAL A 165 7.82 -20.66 -6.77
N ASN A 166 6.59 -20.17 -6.87
CA ASN A 166 5.46 -21.05 -7.15
C ASN A 166 5.61 -21.69 -8.55
N GLN A 167 5.00 -22.87 -8.73
CA GLN A 167 5.04 -23.70 -9.96
C GLN A 167 4.58 -22.94 -11.23
N ASN A 168 3.93 -21.79 -11.05
CA ASN A 168 3.47 -20.86 -12.10
C ASN A 168 4.40 -19.64 -12.32
N GLN A 169 5.57 -19.60 -11.68
CA GLN A 169 6.70 -18.66 -11.89
C GLN A 169 6.39 -17.16 -11.79
N ARG A 170 5.36 -16.73 -11.05
CA ARG A 170 5.20 -15.30 -10.71
C ARG A 170 5.99 -15.00 -9.45
N LYS A 171 7.22 -14.49 -9.60
CA LYS A 171 7.99 -14.01 -8.45
C LYS A 171 7.61 -12.55 -8.15
N ILE A 172 7.57 -12.21 -6.87
CA ILE A 172 7.64 -10.82 -6.44
C ILE A 172 9.12 -10.42 -6.58
N ILE A 173 9.41 -9.29 -7.23
CA ILE A 173 10.80 -8.82 -7.37
C ILE A 173 11.16 -8.04 -6.13
N PHE A 174 12.01 -8.64 -5.30
CA PHE A 174 12.81 -7.92 -4.31
C PHE A 174 14.30 -8.15 -4.64
N PRO A 175 15.20 -7.23 -4.24
CA PRO A 175 16.63 -7.50 -4.27
C PRO A 175 16.97 -8.79 -3.53
N LYS A 176 18.11 -9.40 -3.88
CA LYS A 176 18.56 -10.64 -3.25
C LYS A 176 18.61 -10.45 -1.72
N ASP A 177 18.16 -11.47 -0.99
CA ASP A 177 18.13 -11.51 0.48
C ASP A 177 17.18 -10.48 1.15
N LYS A 178 16.25 -9.89 0.38
CA LYS A 178 15.15 -9.06 0.90
C LYS A 178 13.81 -9.82 0.90
N SER A 179 12.90 -9.43 1.79
CA SER A 179 11.54 -9.95 1.91
C SER A 179 10.50 -8.83 1.79
N SER A 180 9.22 -9.14 1.96
CA SER A 180 8.16 -8.14 1.98
C SER A 180 8.43 -7.04 3.02
N GLY A 181 8.17 -5.79 2.64
CA GLY A 181 8.36 -4.62 3.49
C GLY A 181 9.82 -4.18 3.66
N TRP A 182 10.73 -4.63 2.79
CA TRP A 182 12.16 -4.33 2.91
C TRP A 182 12.53 -2.84 2.79
N ILE A 183 11.67 -1.99 2.20
CA ILE A 183 11.87 -0.54 2.15
C ILE A 183 11.35 0.15 3.43
N ILE A 184 10.62 -0.53 4.32
CA ILE A 184 10.08 0.10 5.52
C ILE A 184 11.23 0.62 6.41
N PRO A 185 11.25 1.92 6.77
CA PRO A 185 12.25 2.48 7.68
C PRO A 185 12.33 1.73 9.01
N GLU A 186 13.53 1.47 9.50
CA GLU A 186 13.74 0.65 10.71
C GLU A 186 13.10 1.28 11.96
N ASN A 187 13.11 2.61 12.06
CA ASN A 187 12.50 3.36 13.14
C ASN A 187 10.96 3.27 13.18
N LEU A 188 10.32 2.74 12.13
CA LEU A 188 8.87 2.55 12.06
C LEU A 188 8.44 1.10 12.32
N LYS A 189 9.38 0.16 12.40
CA LYS A 189 9.07 -1.27 12.52
C LYS A 189 8.63 -1.71 13.91
N ASP A 190 8.83 -0.88 14.94
CA ASP A 190 8.35 -1.13 16.30
C ASP A 190 6.80 -1.23 16.35
N ARG A 191 6.11 -0.59 15.41
CA ARG A 191 4.66 -0.62 15.22
C ARG A 191 4.20 -1.59 14.13
N TRP A 192 5.09 -2.42 13.59
CA TRP A 192 4.80 -3.29 12.46
C TRP A 192 4.94 -4.76 12.81
N GLU A 193 4.04 -5.59 12.31
CA GLU A 193 4.10 -7.04 12.39
C GLU A 193 3.77 -7.66 11.03
N LEU A 194 4.67 -8.50 10.51
CA LEU A 194 4.48 -9.21 9.25
C LEU A 194 4.18 -10.69 9.50
N HIS A 195 3.10 -11.18 8.91
CA HIS A 195 2.78 -12.60 8.83
C HIS A 195 2.95 -13.09 7.39
N GLU A 196 3.85 -14.04 7.18
CA GLU A 196 4.06 -14.62 5.85
C GLU A 196 3.09 -15.80 5.62
N GLY A 197 2.27 -15.70 4.57
CA GLY A 197 1.33 -16.75 4.17
C GLY A 197 0.15 -16.23 3.35
N ASP A 198 -0.77 -17.14 3.03
CA ASP A 198 -1.99 -16.77 2.30
C ASP A 198 -2.94 -15.97 3.22
N SER A 199 -3.39 -14.81 2.76
CA SER A 199 -4.31 -13.98 3.53
C SER A 199 -5.69 -14.63 3.73
N GLY A 200 -6.10 -15.55 2.85
CA GLY A 200 -7.29 -16.37 3.04
C GLY A 200 -7.24 -17.22 4.32
N ASP A 201 -6.05 -17.64 4.73
CA ASP A 201 -5.83 -18.45 5.92
C ASP A 201 -5.54 -17.59 7.16
N LEU A 202 -4.78 -16.50 7.00
CA LEU A 202 -4.22 -15.72 8.11
C LEU A 202 -5.09 -14.54 8.56
N LEU A 203 -5.96 -13.98 7.70
CA LEU A 203 -6.69 -12.75 7.99
C LEU A 203 -7.64 -12.89 9.19
N LEU A 204 -8.39 -13.99 9.26
CA LEU A 204 -9.34 -14.22 10.36
C LEU A 204 -8.64 -14.42 11.72
N PRO A 205 -7.55 -15.21 11.82
CA PRO A 205 -6.72 -15.25 13.02
C PRO A 205 -6.19 -13.87 13.46
N CYS A 206 -5.68 -13.05 12.54
CA CYS A 206 -5.13 -11.73 12.88
C CYS A 206 -6.18 -10.74 13.40
N CYS A 207 -7.45 -10.86 12.97
CA CYS A 207 -8.53 -9.97 13.39
C CYS A 207 -9.21 -10.36 14.73
N LYS A 208 -8.78 -11.43 15.40
CA LYS A 208 -9.41 -11.94 16.64
C LYS A 208 -8.71 -11.50 17.94
N ASN A 209 -7.60 -10.76 17.82
CA ASN A 209 -6.86 -10.17 18.94
C ASN A 209 -7.32 -8.73 19.20
#